data_AF-A0A2X1QCV6-F1
#
_entry.id   AF-A0A2X1QCV6-F1
#
_cell.length_a   1.000
_cell.length_b   1.000
_cell.length_c   1.000
_cell.angle_alpha   90.00
_cell.angle_beta   90.00
_cell.angle_gamma   90.00
#
_symmetry.space_group_name_H-M   'P 1'
#
loop_
_entity.id
_entity.type
_entity.pdbx_description
1 polymer ?
#
loop_
_entity_poly.entity_id
_entity_poly.type
_entity_poly.pdbx_seq_one_letter_code
_entity_poly.pdbx_strand_id
1 'polypeptide(L)'
;MHGELLKVRCSWSGQVLEWTGDVTAEDKCHCCQFPAALRPHVVWFGEMPLGMDEIYSALADADIFIAIGTSGHVYPAAGFVHEARLHGAHTVELKPGAQPGGQRVCREALRTGKRSGACLYR
;
A
#
# COMPACT_ATOMS: atom_id res chain seq x y z
N MET A 1 -1.55 2.57 4.01
CA MET A 1 -2.86 2.36 3.34
C MET A 1 -3.65 1.15 3.84
N HIS A 2 -3.07 -0.04 4.00
CA HIS A 2 -3.83 -1.24 4.43
C HIS A 2 -3.85 -1.48 5.95
N GLY A 3 -3.47 -0.47 6.74
CA GLY A 3 -3.34 -0.61 8.19
C GLY A 3 -1.98 -1.14 8.62
N GLU A 4 -1.91 -1.59 9.87
CA GLU A 4 -0.70 -1.94 10.59
C GLU A 4 -0.96 -3.14 11.50
N LEU A 5 -0.04 -4.12 11.48
CA LEU A 5 -0.22 -5.38 12.21
C LEU A 5 -0.16 -5.20 13.74
N LEU A 6 0.69 -4.30 14.22
CA LEU A 6 0.91 -4.05 15.65
C LEU A 6 -0.10 -3.06 16.24
N LYS A 7 -1.28 -2.97 15.62
CA LYS A 7 -2.36 -2.10 16.05
C LYS A 7 -3.69 -2.84 15.99
N VAL A 8 -4.58 -2.46 16.88
CA VAL A 8 -5.98 -2.87 16.88
C VAL A 8 -6.89 -1.66 16.77
N ARG A 9 -8.13 -1.91 16.35
CA ARG A 9 -9.16 -0.89 16.22
C ARG A 9 -10.43 -1.34 16.93
N CYS A 10 -11.03 -0.42 17.68
CA CYS A 10 -12.38 -0.59 18.19
C CYS A 10 -13.38 -0.71 17.04
N SER A 11 -14.14 -1.81 17.00
CA SER A 11 -15.15 -2.06 15.97
C SER A 11 -16.31 -1.06 15.96
N TRP A 12 -16.50 -0.31 17.05
CA TRP A 12 -17.56 0.68 17.18
C TRP A 12 -17.07 2.12 16.95
N SER A 13 -16.15 2.60 17.79
CA SER A 13 -15.68 4.00 17.72
C SER A 13 -14.62 4.23 16.64
N GLY A 14 -14.00 3.17 16.12
CA GLY A 14 -12.89 3.28 15.17
C GLY A 14 -11.57 3.74 15.77
N GLN A 15 -11.49 3.97 17.09
CA GLN A 15 -10.24 4.35 17.73
C GLN A 15 -9.19 3.24 17.59
N VAL A 16 -7.96 3.64 17.25
CA VAL A 16 -6.82 2.76 17.04
C VAL A 16 -5.91 2.77 18.26
N LEU A 17 -5.39 1.59 18.62
CA LEU A 17 -4.52 1.36 19.77
C LEU A 17 -3.31 0.55 19.32
N GLU A 18 -2.14 0.81 19.91
CA GLU A 18 -0.97 -0.08 19.79
C GLU A 18 -1.27 -1.41 20.48
N TRP A 19 -0.87 -2.51 19.84
CA TRP A 19 -1.13 -3.86 20.33
C TRP A 19 -0.12 -4.84 19.77
N THR A 20 0.74 -5.39 20.62
CA THR A 20 1.83 -6.29 20.21
C THR A 20 1.58 -7.76 20.58
N GLY A 21 0.54 -8.04 21.35
CA GLY A 21 0.15 -9.39 21.75
C GLY A 21 -0.92 -9.98 20.85
N ASP A 22 -1.41 -11.16 21.22
CA ASP A 22 -2.57 -11.76 20.58
C ASP A 22 -3.84 -10.94 20.88
N VAL A 23 -4.81 -11.00 19.97
CA VAL A 23 -6.16 -10.44 20.17
C VAL A 23 -7.11 -11.62 20.33
N THR A 24 -7.75 -11.72 21.49
CA THR A 24 -8.71 -12.77 21.81
C THR A 24 -10.14 -12.25 21.77
N ALA A 25 -11.11 -13.16 21.90
CA ALA A 25 -12.53 -12.79 21.93
C ALA A 25 -12.91 -12.02 23.19
N GLU A 26 -12.09 -12.07 24.23
CA GLU A 26 -12.28 -11.40 25.52
C GLU A 26 -11.83 -9.94 25.46
N ASP A 27 -10.87 -9.60 24.60
CA ASP A 27 -10.34 -8.24 24.47
C ASP A 27 -11.41 -7.23 24.02
N LYS A 28 -11.50 -6.11 24.74
CA LYS A 28 -12.46 -5.03 24.48
C LYS A 28 -11.78 -3.68 24.51
N CYS A 29 -12.37 -2.72 23.82
CA CYS A 29 -11.91 -1.35 23.84
C CYS A 29 -12.17 -0.68 25.20
N HIS A 30 -11.35 0.34 25.51
CA HIS A 30 -11.51 1.19 26.69
C HIS A 30 -12.14 2.56 26.38
N CYS A 31 -12.50 2.80 25.13
CA CYS A 31 -12.95 4.12 24.66
C CYS A 31 -14.45 4.26 24.47
N CYS A 32 -15.18 3.16 24.62
CA CYS A 32 -16.64 3.16 24.57
C CYS A 32 -17.17 2.95 25.99
N GLN A 33 -18.30 3.60 26.30
CA GLN A 33 -19.00 3.38 27.56
C GLN A 33 -19.40 1.91 27.74
N PHE A 34 -19.84 1.28 26.65
CA PHE A 34 -20.03 -0.17 26.57
C PHE A 34 -18.85 -0.77 25.78
N PRO A 35 -17.98 -1.57 26.40
CA PRO A 35 -16.79 -2.10 25.74
C PRO A 35 -17.15 -2.92 24.49
N ALA A 36 -16.62 -2.51 23.35
CA ALA A 36 -16.84 -3.17 22.06
C ALA A 36 -15.65 -4.09 21.71
N ALA A 37 -15.88 -5.07 20.84
CA ALA A 37 -14.84 -5.98 20.37
C ALA A 37 -13.73 -5.22 19.63
N LEU A 38 -12.48 -5.62 19.89
CA LEU A 38 -11.33 -5.18 19.12
C LEU A 38 -11.15 -6.06 17.88
N ARG A 39 -10.63 -5.46 16.82
CA ARG A 39 -10.18 -6.19 15.63
C ARG A 39 -8.78 -5.70 15.22
N PRO A 40 -8.00 -6.48 14.48
CA PRO A 40 -6.76 -5.99 13.89
C PRO A 40 -6.99 -4.71 13.11
N HIS A 41 -6.07 -3.75 13.23
CA HIS A 41 -6.09 -2.51 12.45
C HIS A 41 -5.56 -2.77 11.04
N VAL A 42 -6.23 -3.67 10.32
CA VAL A 42 -5.92 -4.09 8.97
C VAL A 42 -7.15 -3.91 8.10
N VAL A 43 -6.95 -3.36 6.91
CA VAL A 43 -8.00 -3.19 5.90
C VAL A 43 -8.21 -4.52 5.20
N TRP A 44 -9.44 -5.02 5.24
CA TRP A 44 -9.83 -6.22 4.52
C TRP A 44 -10.33 -5.91 3.11
N PHE A 45 -10.41 -6.95 2.27
CA PHE A 45 -11.05 -6.81 0.96
C PHE A 45 -12.49 -6.33 1.10
N GLY A 46 -12.87 -5.34 0.29
CA GLY A 46 -14.17 -4.68 0.36
C GLY A 46 -14.21 -3.48 1.31
N GLU A 47 -13.20 -3.28 2.15
CA GLU A 47 -13.08 -2.08 2.98
C GLU A 47 -12.29 -0.97 2.26
N MET A 48 -12.57 0.28 2.64
CA MET A 48 -11.85 1.44 2.13
C MET A 48 -10.43 1.48 2.71
N PRO A 49 -9.37 1.60 1.88
CA PRO A 49 -8.02 1.81 2.38
C PRO A 49 -7.89 3.15 3.12
N LEU A 50 -6.90 3.22 3.99
CA LEU A 50 -6.62 4.37 4.85
C LEU A 50 -5.76 5.40 4.13
N GLY A 51 -6.02 6.69 4.41
CA GLY A 51 -5.19 7.81 3.95
C GLY A 51 -5.27 8.06 2.45
N MET A 52 -6.39 7.70 1.79
CA MET A 52 -6.51 7.80 0.34
C MET A 52 -6.34 9.24 -0.16
N ASP A 53 -6.91 10.24 0.51
CA ASP A 53 -6.83 11.63 0.10
C ASP A 53 -5.37 12.14 0.08
N GLU A 54 -4.62 11.83 1.15
CA GLU A 54 -3.19 12.16 1.24
C GLU A 54 -2.37 11.44 0.16
N ILE A 55 -2.68 10.17 -0.09
CA ILE A 55 -2.03 9.38 -1.14
C ILE A 55 -2.29 10.00 -2.52
N TYR A 56 -3.53 10.36 -2.85
CA TYR A 56 -3.88 10.97 -4.12
C TYR A 56 -3.23 12.33 -4.31
N SER A 57 -3.19 13.17 -3.26
CA SER A 57 -2.45 14.43 -3.30
C SER A 57 -0.97 14.21 -3.59
N ALA A 58 -0.34 13.25 -2.88
CA ALA A 58 1.07 12.92 -3.10
C ALA A 58 1.34 12.35 -4.51
N LEU A 59 0.43 11.56 -5.07
CA LEU A 59 0.54 11.06 -6.44
C LEU A 59 0.44 12.18 -7.48
N ALA A 60 -0.40 13.19 -7.23
CA ALA A 60 -0.57 14.32 -8.12
C ALA A 60 0.66 15.23 -8.15
N ASP A 61 1.33 15.39 -7.00
CA ASP A 61 2.50 16.27 -6.85
C ASP A 61 3.84 15.56 -7.15
N ALA A 62 3.85 14.26 -7.39
CA ALA A 62 5.08 13.49 -7.54
C ALA A 62 5.77 13.71 -8.90
N ASP A 63 7.06 14.03 -8.89
CA ASP A 63 7.91 13.99 -10.10
C ASP A 63 8.29 12.57 -10.50
N ILE A 64 8.49 11.69 -9.51
CA ILE A 64 8.88 10.29 -9.68
C ILE A 64 8.03 9.42 -8.75
N PHE A 65 7.44 8.37 -9.31
CA PHE A 65 6.71 7.35 -8.55
C PHE A 65 7.36 5.98 -8.74
N ILE A 66 7.66 5.29 -7.63
CA ILE A 66 8.32 3.99 -7.66
C ILE A 66 7.43 2.95 -6.97
N ALA A 67 6.98 1.96 -7.72
CA ALA A 67 6.26 0.81 -7.19
C ALA A 67 7.24 -0.33 -6.90
N ILE A 68 7.39 -0.71 -5.63
CA ILE A 68 8.34 -1.74 -5.19
C ILE A 68 7.59 -2.95 -4.65
N GLY A 69 7.90 -4.15 -5.14
CA GLY A 69 7.40 -5.40 -4.55
C GLY A 69 5.89 -5.61 -4.65
N THR A 70 5.19 -4.88 -5.52
CA THR A 70 3.75 -5.06 -5.76
C THR A 70 3.49 -6.12 -6.85
N SER A 71 2.45 -6.93 -6.66
CA SER A 71 1.97 -7.85 -7.70
C SER A 71 1.26 -7.10 -8.84
N GLY A 72 0.66 -5.95 -8.55
CA GLY A 72 -0.20 -5.21 -9.48
C GLY A 72 -1.63 -5.73 -9.56
N HIS A 73 -2.08 -6.56 -8.62
CA HIS A 73 -3.43 -7.16 -8.64
C HIS A 73 -4.41 -6.58 -7.60
N VAL A 74 -3.92 -5.84 -6.60
CA VAL A 74 -4.75 -5.32 -5.51
C VAL A 74 -5.10 -3.86 -5.76
N TYR A 75 -6.37 -3.58 -6.00
CA TYR A 75 -6.88 -2.23 -6.18
C TYR A 75 -7.31 -1.61 -4.83
N PRO A 76 -7.15 -0.29 -4.66
CA PRO A 76 -6.74 0.72 -5.64
C PRO A 76 -5.23 0.85 -5.87
N ALA A 77 -4.39 0.23 -5.03
CA ALA A 77 -2.93 0.41 -5.06
C ALA A 77 -2.28 0.10 -6.42
N ALA A 78 -2.76 -0.93 -7.12
CA ALA A 78 -2.31 -1.29 -8.46
C ALA A 78 -2.51 -0.17 -9.50
N GLY A 79 -3.49 0.72 -9.28
CA GLY A 79 -3.79 1.86 -10.14
C GLY A 79 -2.90 3.08 -9.92
N PHE A 80 -2.15 3.16 -8.81
CA PHE A 80 -1.37 4.38 -8.48
C PHE A 80 -0.30 4.71 -9.51
N VAL A 81 0.27 3.70 -10.16
CA VAL A 81 1.19 3.89 -11.29
C VAL A 81 0.52 4.70 -12.41
N HIS A 82 -0.76 4.44 -12.69
CA HIS A 82 -1.51 5.17 -13.72
C HIS A 82 -1.80 6.60 -13.28
N GLU A 83 -2.28 6.77 -12.06
CA GLU A 83 -2.59 8.09 -11.47
C GLU A 83 -1.37 9.03 -11.46
N ALA A 84 -0.23 8.53 -11.00
CA ALA A 84 1.02 9.30 -11.01
C ALA A 84 1.42 9.71 -12.44
N ARG A 85 1.28 8.81 -13.43
CA ARG A 85 1.56 9.15 -14.84
C ARG A 85 0.61 10.20 -15.40
N LEU A 86 -0.67 10.14 -15.06
CA LEU A 86 -1.66 11.13 -15.51
C LEU A 86 -1.27 12.54 -15.05
N HIS A 87 -0.69 12.65 -13.85
CA HIS A 87 -0.18 13.90 -13.30
C HIS A 87 1.26 14.23 -13.73
N GLY A 88 1.87 13.39 -14.58
CA GLY A 88 3.15 13.67 -15.23
C GLY A 88 4.37 13.00 -14.61
N ALA A 89 4.22 12.26 -13.51
CA ALA A 89 5.33 11.58 -12.85
C ALA A 89 6.04 10.58 -13.77
N HIS A 90 7.36 10.49 -13.63
CA HIS A 90 8.13 9.36 -14.15
C HIS A 90 7.91 8.13 -13.28
N THR A 91 7.53 6.98 -13.85
CA THR A 91 7.19 5.79 -13.06
C THR A 91 8.14 4.63 -13.26
N VAL A 92 8.60 4.05 -12.16
CA VAL A 92 9.47 2.87 -12.14
C VAL A 92 8.79 1.74 -11.36
N GLU A 93 8.81 0.53 -11.91
CA GLU A 93 8.37 -0.66 -11.19
C GLU A 93 9.57 -1.56 -10.88
N LEU A 94 9.78 -1.86 -9.59
CA LEU A 94 10.86 -2.70 -9.09
C LEU A 94 10.28 -4.01 -8.55
N LYS A 95 10.60 -5.12 -9.21
CA LYS A 95 10.24 -6.46 -8.73
C LYS A 95 11.48 -7.31 -8.51
N PRO A 96 11.49 -8.16 -7.47
CA PRO A 96 12.45 -9.25 -7.37
C PRO A 96 12.34 -10.11 -8.65
N GLY A 97 13.43 -10.24 -9.40
CA GLY A 97 13.47 -11.05 -10.60
C GLY A 97 13.74 -12.51 -10.25
N ALA A 98 12.91 -13.43 -10.77
CA ALA A 98 13.30 -14.83 -10.92
C ALA A 98 14.02 -14.97 -12.27
N GLN A 99 15.27 -14.52 -12.34
CA GLN A 99 16.18 -14.86 -13.44
C GLN A 99 17.41 -15.54 -12.84
N PRO A 100 17.96 -16.60 -13.49
CA PRO A 100 19.22 -17.17 -13.06
C PRO A 100 20.30 -16.08 -13.11
N GLY A 101 20.82 -15.65 -11.94
CA GLY A 101 21.85 -14.61 -11.85
C GLY A 101 21.51 -13.39 -10.99
N GLY A 102 20.35 -13.33 -10.33
CA GLY A 102 20.07 -12.31 -9.28
C GLY A 102 19.87 -10.87 -9.78
N GLN A 103 19.65 -10.67 -11.08
CA GLN A 103 19.35 -9.34 -11.62
C GLN A 103 17.92 -8.91 -11.27
N ARG A 104 17.78 -7.70 -10.71
CA ARG A 104 16.49 -7.06 -10.44
C ARG A 104 15.85 -6.63 -11.76
N VAL A 105 14.55 -6.92 -11.93
CA VAL A 105 13.80 -6.44 -13.08
C VAL A 105 13.23 -5.07 -12.73
N CYS A 106 13.86 -4.03 -13.28
CA CYS A 106 13.32 -2.67 -13.30
C CYS A 106 12.53 -2.51 -14.60
N ARG A 107 11.21 -2.33 -14.51
CA ARG A 107 10.39 -1.99 -15.66
C ARG A 107 10.15 -0.49 -15.63
N GLU A 108 10.87 0.22 -16.49
CA GLU A 108 10.60 1.61 -16.77
C GLU A 108 9.41 1.66 -17.72
N ALA A 109 8.37 2.38 -17.33
CA ALA A 109 7.22 2.54 -18.20
C ALA A 109 7.32 3.90 -18.89
N LEU A 110 8.00 3.86 -20.03
CA LEU A 110 8.27 5.04 -20.84
C LEU A 110 6.98 5.71 -21.32
N ARG A 111 6.95 7.04 -21.27
CA ARG A 111 5.98 7.87 -22.00
C ARG A 111 6.06 7.45 -23.47
N THR A 112 5.00 6.80 -23.98
CA THR A 112 4.82 6.44 -25.40
C THR A 112 5.92 5.56 -26.04
N GLY A 113 5.67 4.25 -26.12
CA GLY A 113 5.97 3.48 -27.33
C GLY A 113 7.40 3.03 -27.66
N LYS A 114 8.36 2.94 -26.72
CA LYS A 114 9.65 2.26 -26.99
C LYS A 114 10.05 1.25 -25.90
N ARG A 115 10.77 0.23 -26.37
CA ARG A 115 10.98 -1.12 -25.79
C ARG A 115 11.50 -1.12 -24.35
N SER A 116 11.14 -2.18 -23.64
CA SER A 116 11.68 -2.60 -22.34
C SER A 116 13.21 -2.54 -22.31
N GLY A 117 13.76 -1.50 -21.68
CA GLY A 117 15.17 -1.46 -21.30
C GLY A 117 15.33 -2.15 -19.94
N ALA A 118 16.21 -3.15 -19.87
CA ALA A 118 16.71 -3.62 -18.58
C ALA A 118 17.54 -2.47 -17.98
N CYS A 119 17.09 -1.91 -16.86
CA CYS A 119 17.83 -0.87 -16.17
C CYS A 119 19.04 -1.50 -15.47
N LEU A 120 20.18 -1.54 -16.16
CA LEU A 120 21.48 -1.88 -15.57
C LEU A 120 21.98 -0.66 -14.81
N TYR A 121 21.72 -0.58 -13.51
CA TYR A 121 22.52 0.28 -12.63
C TYR A 121 23.88 -0.41 -12.43
N ARG A 122 24.94 0.19 -12.95
CA ARG A 122 26.32 -0.02 -12.49
C ARG A 122 26.54 0.74 -11.19
#